data_AF-A0A923R6W2-F1
#
_entry.id   AF-A0A923R6W2-F1
#
_cell.length_a   1.000
_cell.length_b   1.000
_cell.length_c   1.000
_cell.angle_alpha   90.00
_cell.angle_beta   90.00
_cell.angle_gamma   90.00
#
_symmetry.space_group_name_H-M   'P 1'
#
loop_
_entity.id
_entity.type
_entity.pdbx_description
1 polymer ?
#
loop_
_entity_poly.entity_id
_entity_poly.type
_entity_poly.pdbx_seq_one_letter_code
_entity_poly.pdbx_strand_id
1 'polypeptide(L)'
;MGKFFALFQVLSGFVFIVSLSTPSFAAETHPRLGIVISVDQFRADYFMRFRAEFKGAYKTLLEKGAYFPLADHGLLQNMTGPGHAAILS
;
A
#
# COMPACT_ATOMS: atom_id res chain seq x y z
N MET A 1 34.74 42.22 13.86
CA MET A 1 34.81 40.79 13.52
C MET A 1 34.06 39.87 14.51
N GLY A 2 34.14 40.09 15.84
CA GLY A 2 33.51 39.18 16.82
C GLY A 2 31.99 39.02 16.77
N LYS A 3 31.23 40.06 16.36
CA LYS A 3 29.75 40.00 16.28
C LYS A 3 29.23 39.05 15.18
N PHE A 4 29.95 38.95 14.05
CA PHE A 4 29.61 38.03 12.97
C PHE A 4 29.93 36.57 13.32
N PHE A 5 31.02 36.33 14.04
CA PHE A 5 31.40 35.00 14.53
C PHE A 5 30.42 34.48 15.59
N ALA A 6 29.96 35.35 16.49
CA ALA A 6 28.93 35.02 17.49
C ALA A 6 27.57 34.71 16.83
N LEU A 7 27.17 35.47 15.81
CA LEU A 7 25.93 35.21 15.07
C LEU A 7 25.97 33.87 14.33
N PHE A 8 27.12 33.51 13.76
CA PHE A 8 27.34 32.23 13.08
C PHE A 8 27.30 31.04 14.04
N GLN A 9 27.89 31.16 15.25
CA GLN A 9 27.78 30.14 16.29
C GLN A 9 26.36 29.95 16.81
N VAL A 10 25.60 31.05 16.98
CA VAL A 10 24.19 30.98 17.41
C VAL A 10 23.32 30.34 16.32
N LEU A 11 23.51 30.69 15.05
CA LEU A 11 22.79 30.05 13.94
C LEU A 11 23.11 28.56 13.83
N SER A 12 24.39 28.19 13.93
CA SER A 12 24.83 26.79 13.86
C SER A 12 24.29 25.96 15.03
N GLY A 13 24.26 26.53 16.24
CA GLY A 13 23.67 25.89 17.42
C GLY A 13 22.16 25.69 17.27
N PHE A 14 21.46 26.67 16.69
CA PHE A 14 20.02 26.58 16.45
C PHE A 14 19.67 25.51 15.41
N VAL A 15 20.43 25.42 14.32
CA VAL A 15 20.28 24.35 13.31
C VAL A 15 20.54 22.97 13.90
N PHE A 16 21.55 22.83 14.77
CA PHE A 16 21.88 21.55 15.41
C PHE A 16 20.77 21.08 16.38
N ILE A 17 20.15 22.00 17.13
CA ILE A 17 19.05 21.68 18.06
C ILE A 17 17.77 21.28 17.30
N VAL A 18 17.49 21.90 16.14
CA VAL A 18 16.34 21.55 15.29
C VAL A 18 16.49 20.15 14.68
N SER A 19 17.71 19.70 14.36
CA SER A 19 17.94 18.33 13.85
C SER A 19 17.81 17.23 14.91
N LEU A 20 17.99 17.52 16.20
CA LEU A 20 17.90 16.52 17.28
C LEU A 20 16.49 16.34 17.87
N SER A 21 15.51 17.17 17.48
CA SER A 21 14.22 17.30 18.18
C SER A 21 13.01 16.80 17.39
N THR A 22 13.19 16.00 16.34
CA THR A 22 12.09 15.26 15.71
C THR A 22 12.02 13.83 16.27
N PRO A 23 11.23 13.57 17.34
CA PRO A 23 10.86 12.20 17.66
C PRO A 23 9.98 11.68 16.52
N SER A 24 10.57 10.92 15.61
CA SER A 24 9.81 10.15 14.63
C SER A 24 9.20 8.95 15.35
N PHE A 25 8.08 9.16 16.04
CA PHE A 25 7.16 8.08 16.33
C PHE A 25 6.52 7.67 15.01
N ALA A 26 7.21 6.80 14.27
CA ALA A 26 6.57 6.06 13.21
C ALA A 26 5.52 5.17 13.89
N ALA A 27 4.26 5.63 13.88
CA ALA A 27 3.15 4.80 14.29
C ALA A 27 3.22 3.52 13.45
N GLU A 28 3.23 2.38 14.12
CA GLU A 28 3.22 1.09 13.45
C GLU A 28 1.87 0.97 12.71
N THR A 29 1.83 1.37 11.45
CA THR A 29 0.63 1.37 10.62
C THR A 29 0.33 -0.03 10.10
N HIS A 30 0.31 -1.02 10.99
CA HIS A 30 -0.11 -2.36 10.62
C HIS A 30 -1.63 -2.43 10.56
N PRO A 31 -2.19 -2.98 9.46
CA PRO A 31 -3.63 -3.20 9.36
C PRO A 31 -4.09 -4.10 10.51
N ARG A 32 -5.11 -3.65 11.24
CA ARG A 32 -5.72 -4.44 12.33
C ARG A 32 -6.65 -5.55 11.83
N LEU A 33 -7.01 -5.52 10.55
CA LEU A 33 -7.91 -6.45 9.90
C LEU A 33 -7.49 -6.63 8.44
N GLY A 34 -7.21 -7.88 8.06
CA GLY A 34 -7.12 -8.29 6.67
C GLY A 34 -8.44 -8.91 6.22
N ILE A 35 -8.93 -8.54 5.05
CA ILE A 35 -10.12 -9.15 4.43
C ILE A 35 -9.68 -9.74 3.10
N VAL A 36 -9.93 -11.04 2.93
CA VAL A 36 -9.70 -11.75 1.67
C VAL A 36 -11.05 -12.11 1.07
N ILE A 37 -11.28 -11.66 -0.15
CA ILE A 37 -12.52 -11.87 -0.89
C ILE A 37 -12.19 -12.69 -2.13
N SER A 38 -12.74 -13.89 -2.22
CA SER A 38 -12.74 -14.71 -3.43
C SER A 38 -14.11 -14.61 -4.08
N VAL A 39 -14.15 -14.25 -5.37
CA VAL A 39 -15.39 -14.24 -6.16
C VAL A 39 -15.33 -15.42 -7.11
N ASP A 40 -16.20 -16.40 -6.90
CA ASP A 40 -16.14 -17.64 -7.66
C ASP A 40 -16.37 -17.39 -9.16
N GLN A 41 -15.57 -18.08 -9.98
CA GLN A 41 -15.60 -17.98 -11.43
C GLN A 41 -15.39 -16.55 -12.00
N PHE A 42 -14.79 -15.63 -11.23
CA PHE A 42 -14.52 -14.27 -11.67
C PHE A 42 -13.25 -14.19 -12.53
N ARG A 43 -13.43 -14.08 -13.85
CA ARG A 43 -12.30 -14.01 -14.79
C ARG A 43 -11.59 -12.65 -14.73
N ALA A 44 -10.27 -12.68 -14.90
CA ALA A 44 -9.42 -11.48 -14.88
C ALA A 44 -9.80 -10.42 -15.94
N ASP A 45 -10.28 -10.83 -17.12
CA ASP A 45 -10.64 -9.91 -18.21
C ASP A 45 -11.90 -9.09 -17.93
N TYR A 46 -12.70 -9.45 -16.91
CA TYR A 46 -13.94 -8.74 -16.59
C TYR A 46 -13.70 -7.28 -16.22
N PHE A 47 -12.62 -6.96 -15.49
CA PHE A 47 -12.33 -5.57 -15.13
C PHE A 47 -12.07 -4.66 -16.32
N MET A 48 -11.50 -5.19 -17.40
CA MET A 48 -11.29 -4.44 -18.64
C MET A 48 -12.54 -4.42 -19.50
N ARG A 49 -13.21 -5.57 -19.63
CA ARG A 49 -14.39 -5.74 -20.49
C ARG A 49 -15.61 -4.98 -19.97
N PHE A 50 -15.77 -4.88 -18.66
CA PHE A 50 -16.92 -4.25 -18.00
C PHE A 50 -16.51 -3.05 -17.12
N ARG A 51 -15.47 -2.33 -17.54
CA ARG A 51 -14.90 -1.23 -16.75
C ARG A 51 -15.91 -0.12 -16.45
N ALA A 52 -16.83 0.16 -17.36
CA ALA A 52 -17.83 1.22 -17.21
C ALA A 52 -18.91 0.87 -16.17
N GLU A 53 -19.12 -0.42 -15.97
CA GLU A 53 -20.11 -0.98 -15.07
C GLU A 53 -19.59 -1.04 -13.62
N PHE A 54 -18.28 -1.18 -13.42
CA PHE A 54 -17.66 -1.19 -12.09
C PHE A 54 -17.70 0.18 -11.42
N LYS A 55 -18.47 0.28 -10.33
CA LYS A 55 -18.66 1.48 -9.51
C LYS A 55 -18.36 1.18 -8.05
N GLY A 56 -18.23 2.22 -7.24
CA GLY A 56 -18.03 2.09 -5.79
C GLY A 56 -16.77 1.30 -5.43
N ALA A 57 -16.91 0.24 -4.63
CA ALA A 57 -15.79 -0.51 -4.07
C ALA A 57 -14.84 -1.08 -5.14
N TYR A 58 -15.36 -1.70 -6.20
CA TYR A 58 -14.52 -2.25 -7.28
C TYR A 58 -13.69 -1.19 -7.99
N LYS A 59 -14.27 -0.01 -8.25
CA LYS A 59 -13.54 1.12 -8.85
C LYS A 59 -12.43 1.59 -7.91
N THR A 60 -12.71 1.71 -6.61
CA THR A 60 -11.72 2.09 -5.60
C THR A 60 -10.57 1.09 -5.55
N LEU A 61 -10.85 -0.22 -5.60
CA LEU A 61 -9.82 -1.26 -5.63
C LEU A 61 -8.93 -1.18 -6.87
N LEU A 62 -9.51 -0.89 -8.04
CA LEU A 62 -8.74 -0.74 -9.28
C LEU A 62 -7.90 0.55 -9.33
N GLU A 63 -8.41 1.66 -8.78
CA GLU A 63 -7.72 2.96 -8.86
C GLU A 63 -6.70 3.19 -7.75
N LYS A 64 -6.93 2.62 -6.55
CA LYS A 64 -6.10 2.86 -5.37
C LYS A 64 -5.42 1.60 -4.83
N GLY A 65 -5.79 0.42 -5.34
CA GLY A 65 -5.19 -0.85 -4.94
C GLY A 65 -4.04 -1.28 -5.86
N ALA A 66 -3.48 -2.44 -5.55
CA ALA A 66 -2.54 -3.13 -6.42
C ALA A 66 -3.31 -4.10 -7.33
N TYR A 67 -3.07 -4.05 -8.64
CA TYR A 67 -3.79 -4.84 -9.63
C TYR A 67 -2.84 -5.75 -10.42
N PHE A 68 -3.12 -7.05 -10.39
CA PHE A 68 -2.30 -8.10 -11.01
C PHE A 68 -3.12 -8.88 -12.06
N PRO A 69 -3.28 -8.36 -13.30
CA PRO A 69 -4.16 -8.95 -14.32
C PRO A 69 -3.68 -10.29 -14.89
N LEU A 70 -2.41 -10.63 -14.69
CA LEU A 70 -1.77 -11.85 -15.21
C LEU A 70 -1.48 -12.86 -14.09
N ALA A 71 -2.10 -12.71 -12.92
CA ALA A 71 -2.01 -13.71 -11.87
C ALA A 71 -2.72 -15.00 -12.31
N ASP A 72 -2.11 -16.14 -12.00
CA ASP A 72 -2.63 -17.48 -12.28
C ASP A 72 -2.62 -18.32 -11.01
N HIS A 73 -3.55 -19.26 -10.89
CA HIS A 73 -3.62 -20.15 -9.73
C HIS A 73 -2.45 -21.15 -9.69
N GLY A 74 -1.79 -21.42 -10.82
CA GLY A 74 -0.68 -22.39 -10.89
C GLY A 74 -1.12 -23.83 -10.61
N LEU A 75 -2.42 -24.13 -10.76
CA LEU A 75 -3.01 -25.44 -10.50
C LEU A 75 -3.30 -26.17 -11.81
N LEU A 76 -3.06 -27.49 -11.82
CA LEU A 76 -3.46 -28.33 -12.97
C LEU A 76 -4.99 -28.39 -13.11
N GLN A 77 -5.71 -28.42 -11.98
CA GLN A 77 -7.16 -28.45 -11.93
C GLN A 77 -7.70 -27.14 -11.36
N ASN A 78 -8.19 -26.27 -12.25
CA ASN A 78 -8.83 -25.00 -11.88
C ASN A 78 -10.27 -25.20 -11.40
N MET A 79 -10.39 -25.92 -10.28
CA MET A 79 -11.65 -26.20 -9.60
C MET A 79 -11.78 -25.35 -8.34
N THR A 80 -13.03 -25.07 -7.91
CA THR A 80 -13.32 -24.22 -6.75
C THR A 80 -12.56 -24.64 -5.49
N GLY A 81 -12.56 -25.93 -5.14
CA GLY A 81 -11.90 -26.45 -3.93
C GLY A 81 -10.38 -26.18 -3.90
N PRO A 82 -9.60 -26.76 -4.83
CA PRO A 82 -8.16 -26.49 -4.95
C PRO A 82 -7.83 -24.99 -5.09
N GLY A 83 -8.62 -24.25 -5.87
CA GLY A 83 -8.43 -22.81 -6.07
C GLY A 83 -8.56 -22.02 -4.76
N HIS A 84 -9.57 -22.30 -3.95
CA HIS A 84 -9.74 -21.64 -2.65
C HIS A 84 -8.68 -22.04 -1.63
N ALA A 85 -8.28 -23.32 -1.62
CA ALA A 85 -7.22 -23.80 -0.74
C ALA A 85 -5.90 -23.05 -0.97
N ALA A 86 -5.56 -22.74 -2.23
CA ALA A 86 -4.31 -22.07 -2.59
C ALA A 86 -4.24 -20.57 -2.21
N ILE A 87 -5.36 -19.90 -1.91
CA ILE A 87 -5.37 -18.44 -1.66
C ILE A 87 -4.76 -18.07 -0.30
N LEU A 88 -4.91 -18.94 0.71
CA LEU A 88 -4.50 -18.70 2.10
C LEU A 88 -3.64 -19.82 2.70
N SER A 89 -3.20 -20.78 1.88
CA SER A 89 -2.29 -21.86 2.30
C SER A 89 -0.87 -21.41 2.53
#